data_AF-A0AAE3ZKT9-F1
#
_entry.id   AF-A0AAE3ZKT9-F1
#
_cell.length_a   1.000
_cell.length_b   1.000
_cell.length_c   1.000
_cell.angle_alpha   90.00
_cell.angle_beta   90.00
_cell.angle_gamma   90.00
#
_symmetry.space_group_name_H-M   'P 1'
#
loop_
_entity.id
_entity.type
_entity.pdbx_description
1 polymer ?
#
loop_
_entity_poly.entity_id
_entity_poly.type
_entity_poly.pdbx_seq_one_letter_code
_entity_poly.pdbx_strand_id
1 'polypeptide(L)'
;MACQRPVSVPQRLRLVDLTTGEIRADVPLDPGYATLAVAPVFLTHRGRPVVAVAGTDVPGPIVLFDAATGERQDTTFSLDSGTASVLATGRIEGREVLAAGGDFDGVRIWDADTGAQLLNLTPEGFRVRAIALGERHGRPVVATATEQYGRVQVFDAINGQPVGRAVDIGRRWPPLVVTSLRVTRFRDDTAVLAAPPRLWIV
;
A
#
# COMPACT_ATOMS: atom_id res chain seq x y z
N MET A 1 2.54 38.40 -25.20
CA MET A 1 2.74 36.97 -25.53
C MET A 1 2.27 36.17 -24.34
N ALA A 2 1.03 35.69 -24.35
CA ALA A 2 0.49 34.89 -23.25
C ALA A 2 1.00 33.45 -23.42
N CYS A 3 1.79 32.97 -22.46
CA CYS A 3 2.22 31.57 -22.42
C CYS A 3 0.98 30.72 -22.13
N GLN A 4 0.41 30.08 -23.17
CA GLN A 4 -0.61 29.06 -22.97
C GLN A 4 0.05 27.93 -22.16
N ARG A 5 -0.38 27.77 -20.91
CA ARG A 5 -0.03 26.58 -20.13
C ARG A 5 -0.44 25.36 -20.95
N PRO A 6 0.44 24.36 -21.15
CA PRO A 6 0.04 23.13 -21.82
C PRO A 6 -1.18 22.57 -21.07
N VAL A 7 -2.24 22.26 -21.82
CA VAL A 7 -3.42 21.58 -21.29
C VAL A 7 -2.92 20.26 -20.71
N SER A 8 -2.92 20.13 -19.39
CA SER A 8 -2.53 18.89 -18.72
C SER A 8 -3.47 17.80 -19.20
N VAL A 9 -2.92 16.78 -19.86
CA VAL A 9 -3.70 15.58 -20.19
C VAL A 9 -4.22 15.02 -18.86
N PRO A 10 -5.55 14.87 -18.69
CA PRO A 10 -6.09 14.34 -17.44
C PRO A 10 -5.49 12.95 -17.22
N GLN A 11 -4.99 12.72 -16.02
CA GLN A 11 -4.45 11.42 -15.66
C GLN A 11 -5.56 10.39 -15.61
N ARG A 12 -5.26 9.17 -16.04
CA ARG A 12 -6.27 8.12 -16.15
C ARG A 12 -5.74 6.82 -15.58
N LEU A 13 -6.53 6.19 -14.73
CA LEU A 13 -6.31 4.81 -14.35
C LEU A 13 -6.95 3.93 -15.42
N ARG A 14 -6.12 3.12 -16.08
CA ARG A 14 -6.57 2.16 -17.09
C ARG A 14 -6.44 0.76 -16.54
N LEU A 15 -7.55 0.04 -16.57
CA LEU A 15 -7.55 -1.39 -16.35
C LEU A 15 -7.51 -2.10 -17.69
N VAL A 16 -6.48 -2.89 -17.91
CA VAL A 16 -6.28 -3.64 -19.15
C VAL A 16 -6.49 -5.11 -18.87
N ASP A 17 -7.38 -5.72 -19.64
CA ASP A 17 -7.49 -7.18 -19.67
C ASP A 17 -6.36 -7.73 -20.53
N LEU A 18 -5.44 -8.48 -19.92
CA LEU A 18 -4.28 -9.04 -20.64
C LEU A 18 -4.63 -10.23 -21.52
N THR A 19 -5.80 -10.84 -21.35
CA THR A 19 -6.27 -11.95 -22.18
C THR A 19 -6.83 -11.45 -23.50
N THR A 20 -7.61 -10.37 -23.47
CA THR A 20 -8.22 -9.77 -24.67
C THR A 20 -7.39 -8.62 -25.26
N GLY A 21 -6.56 -7.98 -24.44
CA GLY A 21 -5.82 -6.76 -24.79
C GLY A 21 -6.67 -5.47 -24.70
N GLU A 22 -7.91 -5.57 -24.22
CA GLU A 22 -8.84 -4.44 -24.18
C GLU A 22 -8.73 -3.63 -22.89
N ILE A 23 -9.04 -2.33 -22.97
CA ILE A 23 -9.21 -1.49 -21.79
C ILE A 23 -10.59 -1.79 -21.20
N ARG A 24 -10.61 -2.48 -20.06
CA ARG A 24 -11.82 -2.81 -19.32
C ARG A 24 -12.43 -1.60 -18.62
N ALA A 25 -11.58 -0.70 -18.12
CA ALA A 25 -12.01 0.55 -17.50
C ALA A 25 -11.00 1.67 -17.77
N ASP A 26 -11.49 2.89 -18.01
CA ASP A 26 -10.67 4.08 -18.30
C ASP A 26 -11.11 5.28 -17.46
N VAL A 27 -10.61 5.33 -16.22
CA VAL A 27 -11.09 6.21 -15.15
C VAL A 27 -10.33 7.54 -15.17
N PRO A 28 -11.01 8.69 -15.34
CA PRO A 28 -10.39 9.98 -15.13
C PRO A 28 -10.06 10.16 -13.64
N LEU A 29 -8.81 10.50 -13.34
CA LEU A 29 -8.36 10.81 -11.99
C LEU A 29 -8.37 12.32 -11.76
N ASP A 30 -8.76 12.72 -10.55
CA ASP A 30 -8.64 14.11 -10.10
C ASP A 30 -7.15 14.53 -10.14
N PRO A 31 -6.83 15.80 -10.50
CA PRO A 31 -5.47 16.34 -10.45
C PRO A 31 -4.68 16.04 -9.16
N GLY A 32 -5.33 15.88 -8.01
CA GLY A 32 -4.67 15.45 -6.77
C GLY A 32 -4.02 14.05 -6.82
N TYR A 33 -4.39 13.23 -7.81
CA TYR A 33 -3.80 11.92 -8.11
C TYR A 33 -2.97 11.95 -9.40
N ALA A 34 -2.65 13.14 -9.94
CA ALA A 34 -1.94 13.31 -11.21
C ALA A 34 -0.47 12.84 -11.18
N THR A 35 0.02 12.45 -10.02
CA THR A 35 1.33 11.86 -9.80
C THR A 35 1.09 10.60 -8.98
N LEU A 36 0.63 9.53 -9.64
CA LEU A 36 0.56 8.22 -9.00
C LEU A 36 1.98 7.77 -8.64
N ALA A 37 2.47 8.14 -7.46
CA ALA A 37 3.75 7.64 -6.94
C ALA A 37 3.57 6.31 -6.19
N VAL A 38 2.34 6.01 -5.77
CA VAL A 38 1.99 4.73 -5.15
C VAL A 38 1.32 3.83 -6.18
N ALA A 39 1.81 2.60 -6.30
CA ALA A 39 1.19 1.61 -7.17
C ALA A 39 -0.25 1.34 -6.68
N PRO A 40 -1.26 1.39 -7.57
CA PRO A 40 -2.61 1.03 -7.21
C PRO A 40 -2.67 -0.44 -6.80
N VAL A 41 -3.58 -0.77 -5.87
CA VAL A 41 -3.76 -2.15 -5.41
C VAL A 41 -5.16 -2.65 -5.71
N PHE A 42 -5.26 -3.92 -6.09
CA PHE A 42 -6.52 -4.61 -6.27
C PHE A 42 -7.02 -5.21 -4.96
N LEU A 43 -8.32 -5.18 -4.75
CA LEU A 43 -9.00 -5.84 -3.65
C LEU A 43 -10.47 -6.11 -4.02
N THR A 44 -11.14 -6.97 -3.28
CA THR A 44 -12.60 -7.09 -3.29
C THR A 44 -13.19 -6.13 -2.28
N HIS A 45 -14.24 -5.44 -2.68
CA HIS A 45 -15.08 -4.60 -1.84
C HIS A 45 -16.54 -4.94 -2.13
N ARG A 46 -17.27 -5.39 -1.12
CA ARG A 46 -18.69 -5.81 -1.18
C ARG A 46 -18.95 -6.82 -2.30
N GLY A 47 -18.04 -7.78 -2.44
CA GLY A 47 -18.11 -8.84 -3.46
C GLY A 47 -17.75 -8.40 -4.88
N ARG A 48 -17.24 -7.17 -5.08
CA ARG A 48 -16.81 -6.66 -6.39
C ARG A 48 -15.32 -6.38 -6.43
N PRO A 49 -14.62 -6.68 -7.54
CA PRO A 49 -13.24 -6.28 -7.71
C PRO A 49 -13.16 -4.76 -7.84
N VAL A 50 -12.30 -4.14 -7.03
CA VAL A 50 -12.04 -2.70 -7.05
C VAL A 50 -10.53 -2.43 -7.06
N VAL A 51 -10.18 -1.22 -7.45
CA VAL A 51 -8.82 -0.69 -7.38
C VAL A 51 -8.76 0.43 -6.37
N ALA A 52 -7.87 0.32 -5.39
CA ALA A 52 -7.54 1.40 -4.47
C ALA A 52 -6.40 2.26 -5.02
N VAL A 53 -6.59 3.57 -4.95
CA VAL A 53 -5.65 4.58 -5.47
C VAL A 53 -5.42 5.63 -4.40
N ALA A 54 -4.16 6.05 -4.23
CA ALA A 54 -3.77 7.15 -3.36
C ALA A 54 -2.96 8.18 -4.16
N GLY A 55 -3.20 9.47 -3.87
CA GLY A 55 -2.44 10.59 -4.42
C GLY A 55 -1.31 10.99 -3.47
N THR A 56 -0.24 11.61 -4.00
CA THR A 56 0.94 11.97 -3.19
C THR A 56 1.10 13.46 -2.93
N ASP A 57 0.50 14.32 -3.75
CA ASP A 57 0.82 15.75 -3.76
C ASP A 57 -0.08 16.59 -2.86
N VAL A 58 -1.28 16.09 -2.56
CA VAL A 58 -2.23 16.75 -1.65
C VAL A 58 -2.76 15.70 -0.68
N PRO A 59 -2.77 15.98 0.65
CA PRO A 59 -3.45 15.12 1.61
C PRO A 59 -4.86 14.80 1.11
N GLY A 60 -5.16 13.52 1.02
CA GLY A 60 -6.36 13.07 0.37
C GLY A 60 -6.67 11.63 0.73
N PRO A 61 -7.94 11.23 0.58
CA PRO A 61 -8.33 9.87 0.83
C PRO A 61 -7.68 8.91 -0.18
N ILE A 62 -7.56 7.67 0.23
CA ILE A 62 -7.47 6.52 -0.65
C ILE A 62 -8.88 6.28 -1.20
N VAL A 63 -9.01 6.30 -2.51
CA VAL A 63 -10.29 6.15 -3.22
C VAL A 63 -10.36 4.80 -3.90
N LEU A 64 -11.58 4.25 -3.95
CA LEU A 64 -11.87 3.00 -4.63
C LEU A 64 -12.57 3.25 -5.96
N PHE A 65 -12.19 2.50 -6.99
CA PHE A 65 -12.87 2.46 -8.28
C PHE A 65 -13.27 1.03 -8.62
N ASP A 66 -14.48 0.84 -9.15
CA ASP A 66 -14.91 -0.46 -9.67
C ASP A 66 -13.98 -0.88 -10.81
N ALA A 67 -13.44 -2.09 -10.74
CA ALA A 67 -12.48 -2.58 -11.72
C ALA A 67 -13.13 -2.88 -13.09
N ALA A 68 -14.44 -3.13 -13.12
CA ALA A 68 -15.18 -3.42 -14.34
C ALA A 68 -15.73 -2.17 -15.02
N THR A 69 -16.25 -1.21 -14.26
CA THR A 69 -16.91 -0.01 -14.82
C THR A 69 -16.04 1.24 -14.75
N GLY A 70 -15.07 1.26 -13.83
CA GLY A 70 -14.29 2.46 -13.55
C GLY A 70 -14.99 3.49 -12.67
N GLU A 71 -16.19 3.18 -12.16
CA GLU A 71 -16.95 4.10 -11.31
C GLU A 71 -16.34 4.22 -9.92
N ARG A 72 -16.25 5.45 -9.43
CA ARG A 72 -15.79 5.74 -8.07
C ARG A 72 -16.80 5.18 -7.07
N GLN A 73 -16.31 4.48 -6.05
CA GLN A 73 -17.12 4.00 -4.95
C GLN A 73 -17.20 5.06 -3.84
N ASP A 74 -18.29 5.02 -3.07
CA ASP A 74 -18.51 5.96 -1.95
C ASP A 74 -17.56 5.72 -0.77
N THR A 75 -17.03 4.51 -0.64
CA THR A 75 -16.10 4.16 0.45
C THR A 75 -14.70 4.68 0.16
N THR A 76 -14.15 5.41 1.12
CA THR A 76 -12.80 5.96 1.10
C THR A 76 -12.08 5.68 2.42
N PHE A 77 -10.76 5.73 2.39
CA PHE A 77 -9.92 5.51 3.57
C PHE A 77 -8.95 6.67 3.73
N SER A 78 -8.64 7.09 4.94
CA SER A 78 -7.75 8.22 5.15
C SER A 78 -6.76 7.93 6.26
N LEU A 79 -5.52 8.35 6.03
CA LEU A 79 -4.55 8.56 7.10
C LEU A 79 -4.91 9.86 7.84
N ASP A 80 -4.53 9.98 9.11
CA ASP A 80 -4.81 11.18 9.92
C ASP A 80 -3.90 12.34 9.50
N SER A 81 -2.66 12.03 9.11
CA SER A 81 -1.72 13.04 8.64
C SER A 81 -1.07 12.66 7.31
N GLY A 82 -1.43 13.42 6.27
CA GLY A 82 -0.73 13.40 4.98
C GLY A 82 -1.26 12.39 3.97
N THR A 83 -0.38 12.04 3.03
CA THR A 83 -0.65 11.15 1.91
C THR A 83 -0.17 9.75 2.19
N ALA A 84 -0.87 8.75 1.67
CA ALA A 84 -0.37 7.39 1.69
C ALA A 84 0.82 7.30 0.72
N SER A 85 1.95 6.82 1.22
CA SER A 85 3.18 6.57 0.44
C SER A 85 3.31 5.10 0.03
N VAL A 86 2.48 4.23 0.59
CA VAL A 86 2.39 2.81 0.22
C VAL A 86 0.99 2.26 0.51
N LEU A 87 0.52 1.37 -0.36
CA LEU A 87 -0.69 0.57 -0.18
C LEU A 87 -0.34 -0.93 -0.23
N ALA A 88 -1.09 -1.74 0.51
CA ALA A 88 -1.06 -3.19 0.42
C ALA A 88 -2.46 -3.77 0.65
N THR A 89 -2.71 -4.94 0.07
CA THR A 89 -3.93 -5.73 0.29
C THR A 89 -3.56 -7.09 0.89
N GLY A 90 -4.50 -7.71 1.60
CA GLY A 90 -4.33 -9.05 2.12
C GLY A 90 -5.59 -9.57 2.80
N ARG A 91 -5.44 -10.65 3.58
CA ARG A 91 -6.51 -11.17 4.42
C ARG A 91 -6.08 -11.27 5.87
N ILE A 92 -6.97 -10.90 6.79
CA ILE A 92 -6.81 -11.07 8.23
C ILE A 92 -8.07 -11.77 8.74
N GLU A 93 -7.92 -12.95 9.36
CA GLU A 93 -9.06 -13.76 9.85
C GLU A 93 -10.15 -13.98 8.79
N GLY A 94 -9.73 -14.22 7.54
CA GLY A 94 -10.62 -14.42 6.40
C GLY A 94 -11.25 -13.15 5.82
N ARG A 95 -11.06 -11.98 6.44
CA ARG A 95 -11.55 -10.68 5.93
C ARG A 95 -10.55 -10.09 4.97
N GLU A 96 -11.03 -9.53 3.87
CA GLU A 96 -10.19 -8.74 2.98
C GLU A 96 -9.89 -7.38 3.62
N VAL A 97 -8.63 -6.96 3.53
CA VAL A 97 -8.17 -5.73 4.18
C VAL A 97 -7.35 -4.87 3.25
N LEU A 98 -7.47 -3.56 3.43
CA LEU A 98 -6.58 -2.56 2.86
C LEU A 98 -5.64 -2.07 3.96
N ALA A 99 -4.36 -2.01 3.67
CA ALA A 99 -3.36 -1.39 4.54
C ALA A 99 -2.71 -0.21 3.83
N ALA A 100 -2.48 0.88 4.55
CA ALA A 100 -1.76 2.04 4.03
C ALA A 100 -0.79 2.59 5.07
N GLY A 101 0.35 3.05 4.58
CA GLY A 101 1.36 3.75 5.38
C GLY A 101 1.67 5.10 4.77
N GLY A 102 2.00 6.07 5.62
CA GLY A 102 2.31 7.43 5.22
C GLY A 102 3.68 7.88 5.69
N ASP A 103 3.97 9.15 5.42
CA ASP A 103 5.23 9.77 5.82
C ASP A 103 5.27 10.09 7.32
N PHE A 104 4.17 10.64 7.84
CA PHE A 104 4.00 11.11 9.22
C PHE A 104 3.03 10.26 10.05
N ASP A 105 2.39 9.30 9.40
CA ASP A 105 1.46 8.35 10.00
C ASP A 105 2.11 6.97 10.12
N GLY A 106 1.58 6.17 11.05
CA GLY A 106 1.86 4.74 11.11
C GLY A 106 1.25 3.96 9.94
N VAL A 107 1.05 2.66 10.13
CA VAL A 107 0.27 1.84 9.20
C VAL A 107 -1.15 1.69 9.72
N ARG A 108 -2.12 2.12 8.91
CA ARG A 108 -3.53 1.83 9.16
C ARG A 108 -3.98 0.63 8.36
N ILE A 109 -4.88 -0.14 8.95
CA ILE A 109 -5.48 -1.31 8.33
C ILE A 109 -6.98 -1.19 8.50
N TRP A 110 -7.70 -1.36 7.40
CA TRP A 110 -9.14 -1.31 7.35
C TRP A 110 -9.71 -2.61 6.81
N ASP A 111 -10.88 -2.96 7.31
CA ASP A 111 -11.76 -3.93 6.69
C ASP A 111 -12.22 -3.37 5.34
N ALA A 112 -11.95 -4.12 4.26
CA ALA A 112 -12.19 -3.65 2.91
C ALA A 112 -13.67 -3.39 2.65
N ASP A 113 -14.58 -4.21 3.19
CA ASP A 113 -16.02 -4.18 2.89
C ASP A 113 -16.76 -3.09 3.68
N THR A 114 -16.43 -2.97 4.96
CA THR A 114 -17.13 -2.07 5.88
C THR A 114 -16.49 -0.69 5.96
N GLY A 115 -15.21 -0.56 5.61
CA GLY A 115 -14.45 0.67 5.82
C GLY A 115 -13.96 0.84 7.26
N ALA A 116 -14.28 -0.09 8.16
CA ALA A 116 -13.91 0.01 9.57
C ALA A 116 -12.40 -0.11 9.75
N GLN A 117 -11.79 0.84 10.47
CA GLN A 117 -10.39 0.72 10.87
C GLN A 117 -10.24 -0.42 11.87
N LEU A 118 -9.41 -1.40 11.53
CA LEU A 118 -9.11 -2.57 12.34
C LEU A 118 -7.89 -2.33 13.24
N LEU A 119 -6.82 -1.75 12.67
CA LEU A 119 -5.57 -1.53 13.38
C LEU A 119 -4.93 -0.19 13.02
N ASN A 120 -4.16 0.32 13.97
CA ASN A 120 -3.19 1.40 13.78
C ASN A 120 -1.86 0.92 14.36
N LEU A 121 -0.89 0.65 13.49
CA LEU A 121 0.44 0.19 13.85
C LEU A 121 1.40 1.38 13.83
N THR A 122 2.22 1.52 14.87
CA THR A 122 3.20 2.60 14.99
C THR A 122 4.61 2.05 14.85
N PRO A 123 5.07 1.75 13.62
CA PRO A 123 6.42 1.27 13.41
C PRO A 123 7.45 2.33 13.81
N GLU A 124 8.53 1.89 14.46
CA GLU A 124 9.61 2.81 14.80
C GLU A 124 10.33 3.28 13.53
N GLY A 125 10.56 4.58 13.45
CA GLY A 125 11.20 5.23 12.33
C GLY A 125 10.27 6.24 11.64
N PHE A 126 10.73 6.75 10.51
CA PHE A 126 10.02 7.76 9.74
C PHE A 126 9.75 7.23 8.33
N ARG A 127 8.57 7.55 7.79
CA ARG A 127 8.02 7.09 6.50
C ARG A 127 7.92 5.59 6.35
N VAL A 128 6.71 5.08 6.26
CA VAL A 128 6.49 3.70 5.83
C VAL A 128 6.71 3.62 4.31
N ARG A 129 7.57 2.70 3.86
CA ARG A 129 7.93 2.56 2.43
C ARG A 129 7.45 1.26 1.81
N ALA A 130 7.23 0.23 2.63
CA ALA A 130 6.73 -1.05 2.19
C ALA A 130 5.88 -1.68 3.29
N ILE A 131 4.81 -2.34 2.88
CA ILE A 131 3.92 -3.13 3.75
C ILE A 131 3.73 -4.48 3.07
N ALA A 132 3.76 -5.56 3.85
CA ALA A 132 3.36 -6.88 3.39
C ALA A 132 2.54 -7.60 4.47
N LEU A 133 1.41 -8.16 4.05
CA LEU A 133 0.61 -9.04 4.89
C LEU A 133 1.00 -10.49 4.63
N GLY A 134 0.86 -11.34 5.65
CA GLY A 134 1.04 -12.78 5.53
C GLY A 134 0.73 -13.48 6.84
N GLU A 135 1.31 -14.66 7.03
CA GLU A 135 1.06 -15.48 8.21
C GLU A 135 2.36 -15.98 8.84
N ARG A 136 2.33 -16.16 10.16
CA ARG A 136 3.37 -16.80 10.97
C ARG A 136 2.76 -17.82 11.91
N HIS A 137 3.09 -19.10 11.67
CA HIS A 137 2.53 -20.25 12.40
C HIS A 137 0.99 -20.22 12.48
N GLY A 138 0.33 -19.87 11.37
CA GLY A 138 -1.14 -19.75 11.28
C GLY A 138 -1.73 -18.49 11.91
N ARG A 139 -0.89 -17.56 12.37
CA ARG A 139 -1.33 -16.26 12.89
C ARG A 139 -1.02 -15.15 11.88
N PRO A 140 -1.99 -14.29 11.52
CA PRO A 140 -1.75 -13.25 10.53
C PRO A 140 -0.77 -12.19 11.07
N VAL A 141 0.12 -11.72 10.21
CA VAL A 141 1.16 -10.73 10.54
C VAL A 141 1.26 -9.66 9.46
N VAL A 142 1.78 -8.51 9.86
CA VAL A 142 2.06 -7.37 8.99
C VAL A 142 3.53 -7.00 9.12
N ALA A 143 4.28 -7.10 8.03
CA ALA A 143 5.64 -6.62 7.95
C ALA A 143 5.66 -5.20 7.37
N THR A 144 6.43 -4.32 8.00
CA THR A 144 6.58 -2.91 7.58
C THR A 144 8.06 -2.57 7.43
N ALA A 145 8.40 -1.74 6.45
CA ALA A 145 9.74 -1.16 6.33
C ALA A 145 9.70 0.37 6.35
N THR A 146 10.63 0.98 7.10
CA THR A 146 10.76 2.45 7.22
C THR A 146 12.03 2.99 6.58
N GLU A 147 12.00 4.24 6.09
CA GLU A 147 13.08 4.84 5.30
C GLU A 147 14.28 5.27 6.16
N GLN A 148 14.04 6.15 7.14
CA GLN A 148 15.12 6.91 7.82
C GLN A 148 16.07 6.02 8.65
N TYR A 149 15.62 4.85 9.05
CA TYR A 149 16.43 3.90 9.85
C TYR A 149 16.42 2.48 9.29
N GLY A 150 15.96 2.29 8.03
CA GLY A 150 15.94 1.00 7.35
C GLY A 150 15.52 -0.14 8.27
N ARG A 151 14.37 -0.03 8.94
CA ARG A 151 13.91 -1.05 9.89
C ARG A 151 12.83 -1.89 9.25
N VAL A 152 13.02 -3.20 9.26
CA VAL A 152 11.95 -4.16 9.03
C VAL A 152 11.37 -4.55 10.38
N GLN A 153 10.08 -4.34 10.55
CA GLN A 153 9.33 -4.66 11.77
C GLN A 153 8.15 -5.54 11.41
N VAL A 154 7.82 -6.47 12.30
CA VAL A 154 6.69 -7.37 12.12
C VAL A 154 5.73 -7.13 13.27
N PHE A 155 4.45 -7.03 12.95
CA PHE A 155 3.37 -6.86 13.89
C PHE A 155 2.39 -8.01 13.77
N ASP A 156 1.77 -8.34 14.89
CA ASP A 156 0.63 -9.23 14.93
C ASP A 156 -0.59 -8.53 14.33
N ALA A 157 -1.21 -9.14 13.33
CA ALA A 157 -2.32 -8.51 12.61
C ALA A 157 -3.66 -8.58 13.34
N ILE A 158 -3.70 -9.11 14.58
CA ILE A 158 -4.91 -9.17 15.41
C ILE A 158 -4.90 -8.09 16.48
N ASN A 159 -3.78 -7.95 17.19
CA ASN A 159 -3.69 -7.02 18.33
C ASN A 159 -2.71 -5.86 18.11
N GLY A 160 -2.05 -5.81 16.95
CA GLY A 160 -1.11 -4.76 16.59
C GLY A 160 0.19 -4.75 17.39
N GLN A 161 0.46 -5.79 18.18
CA GLN A 161 1.69 -5.86 18.98
C GLN A 161 2.89 -6.24 18.11
N PRO A 162 4.10 -5.69 18.37
CA PRO A 162 5.31 -6.12 17.70
C PRO A 162 5.59 -7.61 17.93
N VAL A 163 6.01 -8.30 16.87
CA VAL A 163 6.44 -9.70 16.90
C VAL A 163 7.95 -9.76 16.75
N GLY A 164 8.63 -10.08 17.84
CA GLY A 164 10.09 -10.13 17.89
C GLY A 164 10.74 -8.74 17.84
N ARG A 165 12.04 -8.72 17.56
CA ARG A 165 12.83 -7.48 17.52
C ARG A 165 12.84 -6.89 16.10
N ALA A 166 12.73 -5.57 16.01
CA ALA A 166 12.97 -4.84 14.77
C ALA A 166 14.35 -5.18 14.17
N VAL A 167 14.38 -5.48 12.88
CA VAL A 167 15.61 -5.78 12.15
C VAL A 167 16.09 -4.52 11.45
N ASP A 168 17.24 -4.01 11.91
CA ASP A 168 17.95 -2.90 11.27
C ASP A 168 18.75 -3.43 10.07
N ILE A 169 18.29 -3.08 8.87
CA ILE A 169 18.96 -3.35 7.59
C ILE A 169 19.66 -2.09 7.03
N GLY A 170 19.62 -0.99 7.78
CA GLY A 170 20.05 0.35 7.39
C GLY A 170 21.41 0.79 7.92
N ARG A 171 22.24 -0.10 8.48
CA ARG A 171 23.59 0.23 9.01
C ARG A 171 24.61 0.78 8.01
N ARG A 172 24.23 1.05 6.76
CA ARG A 172 25.11 1.56 5.71
C ARG A 172 24.66 2.96 5.31
N TRP A 173 25.62 3.85 5.07
CA TRP A 173 25.36 5.17 4.50
C TRP A 173 25.57 5.12 2.98
N PRO A 174 24.64 5.63 2.17
CA PRO A 174 23.30 6.11 2.54
C PRO A 174 22.37 4.96 2.97
N PRO A 175 21.33 5.23 3.80
CA PRO A 175 20.40 4.21 4.28
C PRO A 175 19.75 3.45 3.13
N LEU A 176 19.65 2.13 3.25
CA LEU A 176 18.93 1.30 2.30
C LEU A 176 17.43 1.52 2.45
N VAL A 177 16.79 2.02 1.40
CA VAL A 177 15.33 2.14 1.34
C VAL A 177 14.75 0.83 0.86
N VAL A 178 13.91 0.17 1.67
CA VAL A 178 13.14 -0.98 1.20
C VAL A 178 11.90 -0.48 0.50
N THR A 179 11.77 -0.84 -0.76
CA THR A 179 10.64 -0.45 -1.61
C THR A 179 9.64 -1.58 -1.79
N SER A 180 9.99 -2.80 -1.40
CA SER A 180 9.10 -3.96 -1.46
C SER A 180 9.38 -4.93 -0.32
N LEU A 181 8.30 -5.44 0.25
CA LEU A 181 8.30 -6.51 1.23
C LEU A 181 7.45 -7.67 0.72
N ARG A 182 7.83 -8.88 1.14
CA ARG A 182 6.98 -10.06 1.03
C ARG A 182 7.13 -10.92 2.27
N VAL A 183 6.01 -11.28 2.88
CA VAL A 183 5.97 -12.33 3.89
C VAL A 183 5.80 -13.67 3.17
N THR A 184 6.67 -14.63 3.43
CA THR A 184 6.68 -15.96 2.81
C THR A 184 7.12 -17.03 3.80
N ARG A 185 7.02 -18.31 3.42
CA ARG A 185 7.52 -19.43 4.21
C ARG A 185 8.88 -19.89 3.69
N PHE A 186 9.82 -20.16 4.57
CA PHE A 186 11.11 -20.78 4.27
C PHE A 186 11.48 -21.78 5.37
N ARG A 187 11.69 -23.05 5.01
CA ARG A 187 12.01 -24.14 5.96
C ARG A 187 11.08 -24.18 7.19
N ASP A 188 9.78 -24.14 6.92
CA ASP A 188 8.71 -24.16 7.94
C ASP A 188 8.59 -22.96 8.88
N ASP A 189 9.43 -21.94 8.69
CA ASP A 189 9.32 -20.67 9.39
C ASP A 189 8.88 -19.55 8.43
N THR A 190 8.40 -18.45 9.00
CA THR A 190 8.06 -17.24 8.26
C THR A 190 9.31 -16.43 7.99
N ALA A 191 9.57 -16.15 6.73
CA ALA A 191 10.60 -15.26 6.27
C ALA A 191 9.99 -13.98 5.69
N VAL A 192 10.64 -12.85 5.96
CA VAL A 192 10.34 -11.57 5.32
C VAL A 192 11.43 -11.30 4.30
N LEU A 193 11.06 -11.26 3.02
CA LEU A 193 11.93 -10.83 1.94
C LEU A 193 11.81 -9.30 1.82
N ALA A 194 12.95 -8.62 1.81
CA ALA A 194 13.02 -7.17 1.65
C ALA A 194 13.92 -6.82 0.47
N ALA A 195 13.38 -6.05 -0.48
CA ALA A 195 14.12 -5.64 -1.67
C ALA A 195 14.32 -4.11 -1.67
N PRO A 196 15.58 -3.63 -1.68
CA PRO A 196 15.88 -2.24 -1.99
C PRO A 196 15.92 -2.01 -3.51
N PRO A 197 15.78 -0.76 -3.99
CA PRO A 197 15.63 -0.42 -5.42
C PRO A 197 16.86 -0.73 -6.30
N ARG A 198 17.94 -1.32 -5.74
CA ARG A 198 19.17 -1.66 -6.46
C ARG A 198 19.64 -3.11 -6.29
N LEU A 199 18.80 -4.03 -5.80
CA LEU A 199 19.15 -5.45 -5.77
C LEU A 199 18.60 -6.16 -7.02
N TRP A 200 19.47 -6.47 -7.97
CA TRP A 200 19.18 -7.43 -9.04
C TRP A 200 19.56 -8.81 -8.50
N ILE A 201 18.61 -9.73 -8.42
CA ILE A 201 18.92 -11.15 -8.22
C ILE A 201 19.16 -11.72 -9.62
N VAL A 202 20.39 -12.13 -9.91
CA VAL A 202 20.76 -12.91 -11.11
C VAL A 202 20.37 -14.36 -10.90
#